data_AF-A0A7X8HI49-F1
#
_entry.id   AF-A0A7X8HI49-F1
#
_cell.length_a   1.000
_cell.length_b   1.000
_cell.length_c   1.000
_cell.angle_alpha   90.00
_cell.angle_beta   90.00
_cell.angle_gamma   90.00
#
_symmetry.space_group_name_H-M   'P 1'
#
loop_
_entity.id
_entity.type
_entity.pdbx_description
1 polymer ?
#
loop_
_entity_poly.entity_id
_entity_poly.type
_entity_poly.pdbx_seq_one_letter_code
_entity_poly.pdbx_strand_id
1 'polypeptide(L)'
;MLLQQQIGAANQFLLLHGRAQARALNQAFHSILPADALQGELVYQVEFGLDKHKRFQLKAQSHLQGLAVHLPAPLAKTKAQSRALRVEWKPIQAQQDQLQIHLGDDVVAVFESSTSPPQGFVRGAVGWNQGQPALPTTGLVLDLASAELDIEPWLNWLGPLWQQAGTSSFQWPTLERLRLKADKVTGFAQQWQ
;
A
#
# COMPACT_ATOMS: atom_id res chain seq x y z
N MET A 1 -26.00 25.87 -0.46
CA MET A 1 -25.26 24.97 0.46
C MET A 1 -24.36 25.84 1.31
N LEU A 2 -24.75 26.14 2.55
CA LEU A 2 -23.98 26.99 3.48
C LEU A 2 -23.04 26.09 4.26
N LEU A 3 -21.74 26.11 3.91
CA LEU A 3 -20.71 25.38 4.64
C LEU A 3 -20.08 26.34 5.66
N GLN A 4 -20.66 26.42 6.86
CA GLN A 4 -20.03 27.04 8.03
C GLN A 4 -19.47 25.93 8.92
N GLN A 5 -18.31 25.40 8.57
CA GLN A 5 -17.41 24.86 9.56
C GLN A 5 -16.08 25.57 9.36
N GLN A 6 -15.50 26.08 10.44
CA GLN A 6 -14.14 26.57 10.41
C GLN A 6 -13.25 25.36 10.16
N ILE A 7 -12.80 25.21 8.91
CA ILE A 7 -11.93 24.12 8.49
C ILE A 7 -10.49 24.60 8.73
N GLY A 8 -9.73 23.92 9.58
CA GLY A 8 -8.28 24.11 9.69
C GLY A 8 -7.71 24.42 11.08
N ALA A 9 -8.49 24.32 12.16
CA ALA A 9 -7.90 24.37 13.50
C ALA A 9 -7.23 23.02 13.85
N ALA A 10 -6.23 23.06 14.73
CA ALA A 10 -5.60 21.86 15.26
C ALA A 10 -6.66 20.94 15.91
N ASN A 11 -6.54 19.64 15.68
CA ASN A 11 -7.48 18.60 16.16
C ASN A 11 -8.89 18.65 15.56
N GLN A 12 -9.08 19.34 14.44
CA GLN A 12 -10.27 19.21 13.60
C GLN A 12 -9.96 18.36 12.38
N PHE A 13 -10.89 17.45 12.07
CA PHE A 13 -10.76 16.55 10.95
C PHE A 13 -11.92 16.74 9.98
N LEU A 14 -11.59 16.68 8.70
CA LEU A 14 -12.54 16.59 7.61
C LEU A 14 -12.80 15.14 7.30
N LEU A 15 -14.08 14.77 7.30
CA LEU A 15 -14.54 13.46 6.89
C LEU A 15 -15.10 13.52 5.47
N LEU A 16 -14.54 12.70 4.59
CA LEU A 16 -14.94 12.58 3.20
C LEU A 16 -15.36 11.14 2.91
N HIS A 17 -16.54 10.98 2.30
CA HIS A 17 -16.98 9.71 1.73
C HIS A 17 -16.93 9.84 0.22
N GLY A 18 -16.35 8.84 -0.44
CA GLY A 18 -16.09 8.92 -1.87
C GLY A 18 -16.16 7.57 -2.56
N ARG A 19 -16.07 7.65 -3.88
CA ARG A 19 -15.90 6.50 -4.76
C ARG A 19 -14.73 6.78 -5.68
N ALA A 20 -13.88 5.78 -5.88
CA ALA A 20 -12.76 5.86 -6.81
C ALA A 20 -12.88 4.78 -7.88
N GLN A 21 -12.55 5.15 -9.11
CA GLN A 21 -12.44 4.23 -10.24
C GLN A 21 -11.04 3.59 -10.24
N ALA A 22 -10.97 2.29 -10.54
CA ALA A 22 -9.70 1.56 -10.59
C ALA A 22 -8.69 2.19 -11.57
N ARG A 23 -9.17 2.75 -12.69
CA ARG A 23 -8.32 3.47 -13.65
C ARG A 23 -7.55 4.62 -13.00
N ALA A 24 -8.23 5.41 -12.15
CA ALA A 24 -7.59 6.53 -11.47
C ALA A 24 -6.56 6.05 -10.44
N LEU A 25 -6.83 4.92 -9.77
CA LEU A 25 -5.88 4.31 -8.85
C LEU A 25 -4.65 3.77 -9.58
N ASN A 26 -4.81 3.03 -10.67
CA ASN A 26 -3.68 2.53 -11.46
C ASN A 26 -2.82 3.68 -11.99
N GLN A 27 -3.45 4.80 -12.40
CA GLN A 27 -2.71 6.00 -12.80
C GLN A 27 -1.96 6.64 -11.62
N ALA A 28 -2.59 6.73 -10.44
CA ALA A 28 -1.96 7.33 -9.26
C ALA A 28 -0.79 6.49 -8.72
N PHE A 29 -0.88 5.16 -8.84
CA PHE A 29 0.08 4.21 -8.28
C PHE A 29 0.92 3.49 -9.34
N HIS A 30 1.04 4.03 -10.55
CA HIS A 30 1.74 3.41 -11.67
C HIS A 30 3.21 3.06 -11.37
N SER A 31 3.84 3.72 -10.40
CA SER A 31 5.22 3.43 -9.99
C SER A 31 5.37 2.14 -9.17
N ILE A 32 4.26 1.61 -8.65
CA ILE A 32 4.24 0.42 -7.77
C ILE A 32 3.19 -0.62 -8.18
N LEU A 33 2.31 -0.31 -9.13
CA LEU A 33 1.28 -1.19 -9.68
C LEU A 33 1.29 -1.15 -11.21
N PRO A 34 1.23 -2.31 -11.89
CA PRO A 34 0.94 -2.38 -13.31
C PRO A 34 -0.38 -1.70 -13.67
N ALA A 35 -0.50 -1.23 -14.91
CA ALA A 35 -1.61 -0.40 -15.37
C ALA A 35 -3.01 -1.07 -15.29
N ASP A 36 -3.05 -2.39 -15.25
CA ASP A 36 -4.25 -3.23 -15.19
C ASP A 36 -4.41 -3.99 -13.86
N ALA A 37 -3.57 -3.67 -12.86
CA ALA A 37 -3.58 -4.34 -11.56
C ALA A 37 -4.93 -4.25 -10.84
N LEU A 38 -5.70 -3.18 -11.09
CA LEU A 38 -7.01 -2.95 -10.49
C LEU A 38 -8.09 -2.80 -11.56
N GLN A 39 -9.30 -3.29 -11.26
CA GLN A 39 -10.46 -3.14 -12.14
C GLN A 39 -11.77 -2.94 -11.35
N GLY A 40 -12.63 -2.03 -11.82
CA GLY A 40 -13.90 -1.70 -11.17
C GLY A 40 -13.82 -0.41 -10.37
N GLU A 41 -14.50 -0.39 -9.23
CA GLU A 41 -14.57 0.79 -8.36
C GLU A 41 -14.65 0.38 -6.89
N LEU A 42 -14.26 1.28 -5.99
CA LEU A 42 -14.40 1.11 -4.56
C LEU A 42 -15.09 2.33 -3.94
N VAL A 43 -15.85 2.07 -2.88
CA VAL A 43 -16.28 3.11 -1.95
C VAL A 43 -15.24 3.20 -0.83
N TYR A 44 -14.92 4.42 -0.41
CA TYR A 44 -13.96 4.68 0.64
C TYR A 44 -14.41 5.83 1.53
N GLN A 45 -13.85 5.87 2.73
CA GLN A 45 -13.96 6.97 3.68
C GLN A 45 -12.57 7.45 4.04
N VAL A 46 -12.36 8.76 4.04
CA VAL A 46 -11.10 9.41 4.42
C VAL A 46 -11.39 10.43 5.50
N GLU A 47 -10.60 10.43 6.55
CA GLU A 47 -10.54 11.45 7.58
C GLU A 47 -9.17 12.12 7.49
N PHE A 48 -9.09 13.43 7.38
CA PHE A 48 -7.80 14.13 7.36
C PHE A 48 -7.88 15.47 8.07
N GLY A 49 -6.75 15.92 8.63
CA GLY A 49 -6.71 17.15 9.40
C GLY A 49 -5.31 17.46 9.90
N LEU A 50 -5.26 18.32 10.92
CA LEU A 50 -4.01 18.66 11.60
C LEU A 50 -4.04 18.14 13.04
N ASP A 51 -2.93 17.59 13.52
CA ASP A 51 -2.77 17.21 14.92
C ASP A 51 -2.67 18.44 15.84
N LYS A 52 -2.54 18.21 17.15
CA LYS A 52 -2.39 19.29 18.15
C LYS A 52 -1.18 20.21 17.92
N HIS A 53 -0.19 19.77 17.15
CA HIS A 53 1.01 20.52 16.77
C HIS A 53 0.93 21.08 15.34
N LYS A 54 -0.26 21.10 14.74
CA LYS A 54 -0.51 21.57 13.37
C LYS A 54 0.18 20.73 12.28
N ARG A 55 0.44 19.44 12.53
CA ARG A 55 1.03 18.52 11.55
C ARG A 55 -0.06 17.69 10.87
N PHE A 56 0.09 17.46 9.56
CA PHE A 56 -0.90 16.75 8.77
C PHE A 56 -1.07 15.29 9.23
N GLN A 57 -2.32 14.82 9.26
CA GLN A 57 -2.66 13.44 9.53
C GLN A 57 -3.83 13.00 8.66
N LEU A 58 -3.83 11.74 8.25
CA LEU A 58 -4.85 11.13 7.40
C LEU A 58 -5.15 9.70 7.87
N LYS A 59 -6.41 9.32 7.83
CA LYS A 59 -6.89 7.96 7.94
C LYS A 59 -7.81 7.67 6.78
N ALA A 60 -7.69 6.50 6.17
CA ALA A 60 -8.60 6.06 5.13
C ALA A 60 -9.03 4.62 5.37
N GLN A 61 -10.26 4.30 4.99
CA GLN A 61 -10.79 2.95 5.09
C GLN A 61 -11.67 2.58 3.91
N SER A 62 -11.66 1.30 3.53
CA SER A 62 -12.53 0.72 2.51
C SER A 62 -12.73 -0.77 2.76
N HIS A 63 -13.84 -1.33 2.28
CA HIS A 63 -14.07 -2.78 2.25
C HIS A 63 -13.65 -3.44 0.93
N LEU A 64 -13.09 -2.65 -0.01
CA LEU A 64 -12.65 -3.05 -1.36
C LEU A 64 -13.67 -3.84 -2.20
N GLN A 65 -14.92 -3.90 -1.76
CA GLN A 65 -16.03 -4.50 -2.50
C GLN A 65 -16.24 -3.71 -3.80
N GLY A 66 -16.42 -4.41 -4.91
CA GLY A 66 -16.54 -3.80 -6.25
C GLY A 66 -15.21 -3.62 -6.99
N LEU A 67 -14.08 -3.69 -6.27
CA LEU A 67 -12.73 -3.62 -6.83
C LEU A 67 -12.14 -5.03 -6.97
N ALA A 68 -11.79 -5.41 -8.20
CA ALA A 68 -10.95 -6.56 -8.44
C ALA A 68 -9.47 -6.15 -8.33
N VAL A 69 -8.68 -7.03 -7.73
CA VAL A 69 -7.23 -6.91 -7.59
C VAL A 69 -6.61 -8.08 -8.34
N HIS A 70 -6.00 -7.77 -9.48
CA HIS A 70 -5.34 -8.70 -10.38
C HIS A 70 -3.88 -8.88 -9.99
N LEU A 71 -3.69 -9.29 -8.74
CA LEU A 71 -2.41 -9.79 -8.25
C LEU A 71 -2.32 -11.29 -8.51
N PRO A 72 -1.12 -11.84 -8.69
CA PRO A 72 -0.93 -13.28 -8.71
C PRO A 72 -1.41 -13.94 -7.41
N ALA A 73 -1.67 -15.25 -7.50
CA ALA A 73 -2.10 -16.00 -6.34
C ALA A 73 -1.06 -15.92 -5.21
N PRO A 74 -1.52 -15.85 -3.95
CA PRO A 74 -2.90 -15.89 -3.48
C PRO A 74 -3.48 -14.50 -3.15
N LEU A 75 -2.82 -13.41 -3.55
CA LEU A 75 -3.28 -12.05 -3.22
C LEU A 75 -4.41 -11.56 -4.13
N ALA A 76 -4.67 -12.27 -5.22
CA ALA A 76 -5.79 -12.06 -6.12
C ALA A 76 -7.11 -11.84 -5.36
N LYS A 77 -7.96 -10.95 -5.88
CA LYS A 77 -9.29 -10.66 -5.33
C LYS A 77 -10.28 -10.36 -6.44
N THR A 78 -11.46 -10.97 -6.41
CA THR A 78 -12.56 -10.66 -7.33
C THR A 78 -13.38 -9.45 -6.83
N LYS A 79 -14.23 -8.88 -7.69
CA LYS A 79 -15.12 -7.77 -7.31
C LYS A 79 -16.15 -8.16 -6.25
N ALA A 80 -16.52 -9.44 -6.19
CA ALA A 80 -17.52 -9.98 -5.27
C ALA A 80 -16.99 -10.22 -3.86
N GLN A 81 -15.67 -10.35 -3.69
CA GLN A 81 -15.06 -10.50 -2.37
C GLN A 81 -14.96 -9.14 -1.65
N SER A 82 -15.06 -9.15 -0.32
CA SER A 82 -14.71 -8.00 0.51
C SER A 82 -13.36 -8.24 1.18
N ARG A 83 -12.53 -7.20 1.27
CA ARG A 83 -11.27 -7.21 2.03
C ARG A 83 -11.08 -5.83 2.65
N ALA A 84 -10.96 -5.77 3.97
CA ALA A 84 -10.78 -4.50 4.67
C ALA A 84 -9.44 -3.85 4.27
N LEU A 85 -9.45 -2.58 3.95
CA LEU A 85 -8.26 -1.74 3.77
C LEU A 85 -8.34 -0.64 4.82
N ARG A 86 -7.27 -0.47 5.60
CA ARG A 86 -7.07 0.66 6.51
C ARG A 86 -5.72 1.29 6.21
N VAL A 87 -5.71 2.61 6.08
CA VAL A 87 -4.49 3.40 5.85
C VAL A 87 -4.44 4.48 6.92
N GLU A 88 -3.31 4.64 7.58
CA GLU A 88 -3.03 5.74 8.50
C GLU A 88 -1.73 6.41 8.10
N TRP A 89 -1.77 7.73 7.93
CA TRP A 89 -0.60 8.58 7.75
C TRP A 89 -0.56 9.58 8.88
N LYS A 90 0.49 9.55 9.69
CA LYS A 90 0.62 10.47 10.83
C LYS A 90 2.08 10.84 11.10
N PRO A 91 2.31 11.99 11.72
CA PRO A 91 3.64 12.38 12.15
C PRO A 91 4.02 11.60 13.41
N ILE A 92 5.19 10.96 13.40
CA ILE A 92 5.72 10.21 14.54
C ILE A 92 6.79 11.01 15.30
N GLN A 93 7.49 11.93 14.62
CA GLN A 93 8.45 12.87 15.22
C GLN A 93 8.38 14.24 14.52
N ALA A 94 9.24 15.19 14.87
CA ALA A 94 9.17 16.57 14.34
C ALA A 94 9.34 16.65 12.81
N GLN A 95 10.12 15.75 12.21
CA GLN A 95 10.36 15.68 10.76
C GLN A 95 10.12 14.28 10.20
N GLN A 96 9.43 13.41 10.92
CA GLN A 96 9.20 12.03 10.47
C GLN A 96 7.72 11.74 10.45
N ASP A 97 7.26 11.25 9.32
CA ASP A 97 5.90 10.73 9.16
C ASP A 97 5.95 9.22 8.95
N GLN A 98 4.88 8.56 9.37
CA GLN A 98 4.68 7.14 9.17
C GLN A 98 3.40 6.91 8.37
N LEU A 99 3.51 6.08 7.35
CA LEU A 99 2.39 5.49 6.62
C LEU A 99 2.24 4.04 7.04
N GLN A 100 1.09 3.68 7.61
CA GLN A 100 0.74 2.31 7.96
C GLN A 100 -0.47 1.86 7.13
N ILE A 101 -0.38 0.67 6.54
CA ILE A 101 -1.43 0.08 5.70
C ILE A 101 -1.74 -1.31 6.26
N HIS A 102 -3.03 -1.61 6.41
CA HIS A 102 -3.55 -2.93 6.73
C HIS A 102 -4.48 -3.36 5.61
N LEU A 103 -4.26 -4.54 5.04
CA LEU A 103 -5.09 -5.11 3.99
C LEU A 103 -5.51 -6.54 4.37
N GLY A 104 -6.80 -6.71 4.64
CA GLY A 104 -7.34 -7.90 5.27
C GLY A 104 -6.75 -8.10 6.66
N ASP A 105 -6.68 -9.36 7.08
CA ASP A 105 -6.02 -9.79 8.32
C ASP A 105 -4.56 -10.20 8.09
N ASP A 106 -4.16 -10.27 6.81
CA ASP A 106 -2.95 -10.97 6.41
C ASP A 106 -1.80 -10.02 6.08
N VAL A 107 -2.08 -8.81 5.58
CA VAL A 107 -1.05 -7.90 5.06
C VAL A 107 -0.95 -6.63 5.89
N VAL A 108 0.26 -6.33 6.36
CA VAL A 108 0.60 -5.08 7.05
C VAL A 108 1.81 -4.45 6.36
N ALA A 109 1.75 -3.16 6.06
CA ALA A 109 2.89 -2.39 5.57
C ALA A 109 3.11 -1.16 6.44
N VAL A 110 4.38 -0.81 6.68
CA VAL A 110 4.80 0.40 7.38
C VAL A 110 5.89 1.06 6.56
N PHE A 111 5.80 2.37 6.39
CA PHE A 111 6.83 3.19 5.77
C PHE A 111 7.07 4.43 6.61
N GLU A 112 8.32 4.89 6.65
CA GLU A 112 8.69 6.10 7.39
C GLU A 112 9.51 7.05 6.52
N SER A 113 9.18 8.34 6.62
CA SER A 113 9.89 9.44 5.97
C SER A 113 10.86 10.12 6.93
N SER A 114 11.86 10.79 6.37
CA SER A 114 12.76 11.69 7.09
C SER A 114 12.38 13.18 6.97
N THR A 115 11.31 13.48 6.25
CA THR A 115 10.75 14.84 6.12
C THR A 115 9.24 14.86 6.35
N SER A 116 8.74 16.02 6.77
CA SER A 116 7.31 16.35 6.86
C SER A 116 7.09 17.75 6.24
N PRO A 117 6.38 17.88 5.11
CA PRO A 117 5.73 16.81 4.37
C PRO A 117 6.74 15.85 3.72
N PRO A 118 6.34 14.60 3.48
CA PRO A 118 7.21 13.57 2.95
C PRO A 118 7.37 13.71 1.44
N GLN A 119 8.62 13.72 0.97
CA GLN A 119 8.96 13.60 -0.46
C GLN A 119 9.19 12.14 -0.87
N GLY A 120 9.17 11.23 0.11
CA GLY A 120 9.42 9.81 -0.04
C GLY A 120 9.56 9.13 1.31
N PHE A 121 9.81 7.82 1.29
CA PHE A 121 10.13 7.04 2.48
C PHE A 121 11.59 6.59 2.45
N VAL A 122 12.26 6.70 3.60
CA VAL A 122 13.65 6.27 3.76
C VAL A 122 13.74 4.80 4.19
N ARG A 123 12.68 4.28 4.80
CA ARG A 123 12.57 2.88 5.20
C ARG A 123 11.14 2.38 5.13
N GLY A 124 10.99 1.08 4.96
CA GLY A 124 9.69 0.42 5.00
C GLY A 124 9.80 -1.07 5.26
N ALA A 125 8.69 -1.65 5.68
CA ALA A 125 8.56 -3.08 5.84
C ALA A 125 7.13 -3.53 5.47
N VAL A 126 7.03 -4.64 4.75
CA VAL A 126 5.75 -5.28 4.42
C VAL A 126 5.78 -6.70 4.94
N GLY A 127 4.77 -7.07 5.72
CA GLY A 127 4.54 -8.40 6.23
C GLY A 127 3.29 -9.00 5.62
N TRP A 128 3.34 -10.27 5.23
CA TRP A 128 2.18 -11.05 4.82
C TRP A 128 2.13 -12.37 5.60
N ASN A 129 1.04 -12.60 6.35
CA ASN A 129 0.86 -13.72 7.30
C ASN A 129 1.96 -13.79 8.38
N GLN A 130 2.54 -12.64 8.75
CA GLN A 130 3.63 -12.54 9.74
C GLN A 130 3.32 -11.52 10.85
N GLY A 131 2.13 -10.93 10.85
CA GLY A 131 1.77 -9.83 11.76
C GLY A 131 2.49 -8.53 11.41
N GLN A 132 2.83 -7.73 12.43
CA GLN A 132 3.47 -6.43 12.28
C GLN A 132 4.95 -6.59 11.89
N PRO A 133 5.38 -6.17 10.69
CA PRO A 133 6.75 -6.34 10.25
C PRO A 133 7.70 -5.38 10.98
N ALA A 134 8.95 -5.82 11.18
CA ALA A 134 10.00 -5.00 11.78
C ALA A 134 10.62 -4.07 10.73
N LEU A 135 10.71 -2.77 11.04
CA LEU A 135 11.35 -1.81 10.15
C LEU A 135 12.88 -1.99 10.13
N PRO A 136 13.52 -1.93 8.95
CA PRO A 136 14.97 -1.90 8.83
C PRO A 136 15.54 -0.52 9.24
N THR A 137 16.87 -0.40 9.27
CA THR A 137 17.53 0.90 9.48
C THR A 137 17.27 1.84 8.31
N THR A 138 17.36 1.33 7.08
CA THR A 138 17.09 2.00 5.81
C THR A 138 16.43 1.02 4.85
N GLY A 139 15.88 1.50 3.73
CA GLY A 139 15.40 0.64 2.66
C GLY A 139 14.14 -0.16 3.01
N LEU A 140 13.83 -1.15 2.18
CA LEU A 140 12.58 -1.91 2.23
C LEU A 140 12.83 -3.38 2.51
N VAL A 141 12.11 -3.94 3.48
CA VAL A 141 12.07 -5.38 3.74
C VAL A 141 10.68 -5.93 3.43
N LEU A 142 10.62 -7.06 2.72
CA LEU A 142 9.39 -7.79 2.44
C LEU A 142 9.46 -9.17 3.08
N ASP A 143 8.52 -9.47 3.97
CA ASP A 143 8.42 -10.72 4.70
C ASP A 143 7.10 -11.42 4.36
N LEU A 144 7.17 -12.39 3.48
CA LEU A 144 6.00 -13.04 2.90
C LEU A 144 5.95 -14.49 3.37
N ALA A 145 4.83 -14.88 4.00
CA ALA A 145 4.56 -16.27 4.34
C ALA A 145 3.29 -16.76 3.65
N SER A 146 3.39 -17.89 2.95
CA SER A 146 2.25 -18.53 2.29
C SER A 146 2.31 -20.05 2.41
N ALA A 147 1.15 -20.71 2.32
CA ALA A 147 1.13 -22.18 2.24
C ALA A 147 1.65 -22.65 0.87
N GLU A 148 1.26 -21.96 -0.20
CA GLU A 148 1.70 -22.24 -1.55
C GLU A 148 2.06 -20.91 -2.25
N LEU A 149 3.13 -20.93 -3.04
CA LEU A 149 3.48 -19.83 -3.93
C LEU A 149 3.89 -20.37 -5.30
N ASP A 150 3.22 -19.89 -6.34
CA ASP A 150 3.64 -20.07 -7.72
C ASP A 150 4.41 -18.83 -8.19
N ILE A 151 5.72 -18.96 -8.43
CA ILE A 151 6.62 -17.81 -8.64
C ILE A 151 6.49 -17.22 -10.05
N GLU A 152 6.20 -18.04 -11.06
CA GLU A 152 6.21 -17.60 -12.45
C GLU A 152 5.17 -16.47 -12.73
N PRO A 153 3.91 -16.57 -12.26
CA PRO A 153 2.95 -15.48 -12.34
C PRO A 153 3.44 -14.17 -11.68
N TRP A 154 4.19 -14.25 -10.58
CA TRP A 154 4.74 -13.07 -9.89
C TRP A 154 5.82 -12.37 -10.71
N LEU A 155 6.74 -13.13 -11.31
CA LEU A 155 7.78 -12.56 -12.17
C LEU A 155 7.18 -11.86 -13.39
N ASN A 156 6.21 -12.50 -14.03
CA ASN A 156 5.51 -11.94 -15.18
C ASN A 156 4.74 -10.65 -14.82
N TRP A 157 4.09 -10.64 -13.66
CA TRP A 157 3.36 -9.47 -13.17
C TRP A 157 4.28 -8.28 -12.82
N LEU A 158 5.47 -8.55 -12.27
CA LEU A 158 6.45 -7.51 -11.93
C LEU A 158 7.21 -6.97 -13.15
N GLY A 159 7.34 -7.75 -14.23
CA GLY A 159 8.06 -7.40 -15.45
C GLY A 159 7.88 -5.95 -15.94
N PRO A 160 6.63 -5.47 -16.12
CA PRO A 160 6.35 -4.11 -16.58
C PRO A 160 6.84 -3.01 -15.65
N LEU A 161 6.85 -3.23 -14.33
CA LEU A 161 7.29 -2.23 -13.35
C LEU A 161 8.79 -1.91 -13.49
N TRP A 162 9.60 -2.93 -13.77
CA TRP A 162 11.05 -2.77 -13.95
C TRP A 162 11.41 -1.91 -15.16
N GLN A 163 10.51 -1.83 -16.14
CA GLN A 163 10.68 -0.98 -17.33
C GLN A 163 10.25 0.48 -17.09
N GLN A 164 9.54 0.75 -15.99
CA GLN A 164 8.87 2.04 -15.72
C GLN A 164 9.45 2.79 -14.51
N ALA A 165 10.49 2.26 -13.85
CA ALA A 165 10.99 2.71 -12.54
C ALA A 165 11.63 4.12 -12.46
N GLY A 166 11.35 5.04 -13.40
CA GLY A 166 11.99 6.35 -13.51
C GLY A 166 11.09 7.59 -13.41
N THR A 167 9.76 7.46 -13.22
CA THR A 167 8.84 8.60 -13.43
C THR A 167 8.11 9.14 -12.20
N SER A 168 8.34 8.62 -10.98
CA SER A 168 7.65 9.11 -9.77
C SER A 168 8.42 10.22 -9.04
N SER A 169 7.74 11.32 -8.73
CA SER A 169 8.28 12.38 -7.87
C SER A 169 8.35 11.96 -6.39
N PHE A 170 7.55 10.97 -5.99
CA PHE A 170 7.61 10.37 -4.67
C PHE A 170 8.66 9.26 -4.63
N GLN A 171 9.61 9.34 -3.70
CA GLN A 171 10.71 8.39 -3.59
C GLN A 171 10.31 7.19 -2.72
N TRP A 172 10.35 5.99 -3.30
CA TRP A 172 10.15 4.74 -2.57
C TRP A 172 11.49 4.16 -2.10
N PRO A 173 11.54 3.51 -0.91
CA PRO A 173 12.77 2.93 -0.38
C PRO A 173 13.19 1.73 -1.24
N THR A 174 14.49 1.56 -1.44
CA THR A 174 15.04 0.45 -2.23
C THR A 174 14.82 -0.87 -1.52
N LEU A 175 14.44 -1.92 -2.26
CA LEU A 175 14.32 -3.27 -1.72
C LEU A 175 15.69 -3.78 -1.24
N GLU A 176 15.86 -3.91 0.07
CA GLU A 176 17.07 -4.46 0.69
C GLU A 176 16.95 -5.97 0.91
N ARG A 177 15.75 -6.45 1.23
CA ARG A 177 15.54 -7.87 1.54
C ARG A 177 14.15 -8.33 1.17
N LEU A 178 14.09 -9.50 0.54
CA LEU A 178 12.88 -10.28 0.36
C LEU A 178 13.06 -11.62 1.07
N ARG A 179 12.25 -11.88 2.09
CA ARG A 179 12.13 -13.19 2.73
C ARG A 179 10.80 -13.80 2.29
N LEU A 180 10.90 -14.92 1.59
CA LEU A 180 9.76 -15.73 1.23
C LEU A 180 9.82 -17.05 2.01
N LYS A 181 8.78 -17.31 2.80
CA LYS A 181 8.53 -18.61 3.42
C LYS A 181 7.30 -19.21 2.77
N ALA A 182 7.48 -20.29 2.02
CA ALA A 182 6.38 -21.05 1.47
C ALA A 182 6.53 -22.53 1.81
N ASP A 183 5.45 -23.17 2.25
CA ASP A 183 5.47 -24.62 2.53
C ASP A 183 5.59 -25.43 1.22
N LYS A 184 5.06 -24.87 0.13
CA LYS A 184 5.19 -25.40 -1.23
C LYS A 184 5.47 -24.28 -2.23
N VAL A 185 6.48 -24.49 -3.08
CA VAL A 185 6.83 -23.57 -4.18
C VAL A 185 6.69 -24.29 -5.51
N THR A 186 6.00 -23.67 -6.46
CA THR A 186 5.86 -24.14 -7.85
C THR A 186 6.36 -23.08 -8.84
N GLY A 187 6.54 -23.45 -10.11
CA GLY A 187 6.94 -22.51 -11.17
C GLY A 187 8.44 -22.54 -11.56
N PHE A 188 9.24 -23.39 -10.92
CA PHE A 188 10.57 -23.78 -11.44
C PHE A 188 10.46 -25.13 -12.16
N ALA A 189 9.68 -25.19 -13.25
CA ALA A 189 9.71 -26.39 -14.09
C ALA A 189 11.09 -26.51 -14.75
N GLN A 190 11.71 -27.67 -14.59
CA GLN A 190 13.03 -28.03 -15.06
C GLN A 190 13.22 -27.72 -16.56
N GLN A 191 14.11 -26.78 -16.89
CA GLN A 191 14.74 -26.70 -18.21
C GLN A 191 16.21 -27.09 -18.07
N TRP A 192 16.43 -28.38 -17.86
CA TRP A 192 17.66 -29.06 -18.26
C TRP A 192 17.22 -30.35 -18.96
N GLN A 193 16.95 -30.22 -20.26
CA GLN A 193 17.05 -31.31 -21.21
C GLN A 193 18.14 -30.95 -22.21
#